data_AF-A0A718Y624-F1
#
_entry.id   AF-A0A718Y624-F1
#
_cell.length_a   1.000
_cell.length_b   1.000
_cell.length_c   1.000
_cell.angle_alpha   90.00
_cell.angle_beta   90.00
_cell.angle_gamma   90.00
#
_symmetry.space_group_name_H-M   'P 1'
#
loop_
_entity.id
_entity.type
_entity.pdbx_description
1 polymer ?
#
loop_
_entity_poly.entity_id
_entity_poly.type
_entity_poly.pdbx_seq_one_letter_code
_entity_poly.pdbx_strand_id
1 'polypeptide(L)'
;MDYIVVLVVGFFIGLVYGSGKKYVKNKSANYYCENRNNDSQKANGKVEKYERDNKVYRNSRWEGKDEIFWGMMNSQICLERKRGPYLCTGPENEYLSKLTDWFGDICYINCQVSLGQLVDFKAKNNEQFTEEERRRFFSIYAPMAMDYVLVYKKTKRIVCVIELNDGSHNKEDRIERDRKVAELLKRCDISFLPVSIDKMDIKPDIWKDRGNRE
;
A
#
# COMPACT_ATOMS: atom_id res chain seq x y z
N MET A 1 33.13 42.68 -12.96
CA MET A 1 32.58 41.73 -11.97
C MET A 1 31.14 42.16 -11.68
N ASP A 2 30.27 42.29 -12.70
CA ASP A 2 29.08 43.16 -12.54
C ASP A 2 27.77 42.62 -13.14
N TYR A 3 27.75 41.38 -13.65
CA TYR A 3 26.52 40.76 -14.16
C TYR A 3 25.91 39.72 -13.22
N ILE A 4 26.68 39.18 -12.28
CA ILE A 4 26.22 38.17 -11.32
C ILE A 4 25.40 38.81 -10.18
N VAL A 5 25.70 40.06 -9.82
CA VAL A 5 24.99 40.75 -8.72
C VAL A 5 23.57 41.17 -9.12
N VAL A 6 23.32 41.49 -10.40
CA VAL A 6 21.99 41.92 -10.87
C VAL A 6 20.99 40.76 -10.90
N LEU A 7 21.43 39.55 -11.23
CA LEU A 7 20.57 38.35 -11.27
C LEU A 7 20.13 37.89 -9.88
N VAL A 8 20.99 38.04 -8.87
CA VAL A 8 20.66 37.62 -7.49
C VAL A 8 19.65 38.59 -6.86
N VAL A 9 19.75 39.89 -7.10
CA VAL A 9 18.81 40.88 -6.53
C VAL A 9 17.42 40.80 -7.19
N GLY A 10 17.33 40.50 -8.49
CA GLY A 10 16.04 40.34 -9.18
C GLY A 10 15.24 39.11 -8.72
N PHE A 11 15.90 38.03 -8.32
CA PHE A 11 15.24 36.79 -7.90
C PHE A 11 14.61 36.92 -6.50
N PHE A 12 15.19 37.74 -5.61
CA PHE A 12 14.67 37.94 -4.26
C PHE A 12 13.49 38.91 -4.19
N ILE A 13 13.39 39.88 -5.10
CA ILE A 13 12.24 40.81 -5.14
C ILE A 13 10.98 40.10 -5.67
N GLY A 14 11.12 39.13 -6.57
CA GLY A 14 10.00 38.34 -7.11
C GLY A 14 9.34 37.36 -6.12
N LEU A 15 10.03 37.01 -5.02
CA LEU A 15 9.48 36.11 -4.00
C LEU A 15 8.72 36.85 -2.88
N VAL A 16 8.86 38.17 -2.77
CA VAL A 16 8.28 38.95 -1.66
C VAL A 16 6.97 39.67 -2.06
N TYR A 17 6.66 39.80 -3.35
CA TYR A 17 5.44 40.50 -3.81
C TYR A 17 4.56 39.68 -4.76
N GLY A 18 3.53 39.04 -4.20
CA GLY A 18 2.24 38.74 -4.86
C GLY A 18 2.23 37.50 -5.77
N SER A 19 1.37 36.52 -5.53
CA SER A 19 -0.07 36.72 -5.72
C SER A 19 -0.88 35.66 -5.00
N GLY A 20 -1.66 36.10 -4.00
CA GLY A 20 -2.57 35.25 -3.25
C GLY A 20 -3.74 34.76 -4.11
N LYS A 21 -3.96 33.45 -4.12
CA LYS A 21 -5.28 32.88 -4.42
C LYS A 21 -6.02 32.62 -3.12
N LYS A 22 -7.09 33.41 -2.92
CA LYS A 22 -8.05 33.27 -1.82
C LYS A 22 -8.71 31.90 -1.91
N TYR A 23 -8.45 31.02 -0.95
CA TYR A 23 -9.28 29.84 -0.71
C TYR A 23 -10.58 30.30 -0.06
N VAL A 24 -11.68 30.14 -0.79
CA VAL A 24 -13.04 30.36 -0.28
C VAL A 24 -13.36 29.24 0.70
N LYS A 25 -13.56 29.62 1.96
CA LYS A 25 -13.96 28.77 3.07
C LYS A 25 -15.45 28.46 2.94
N ASN A 26 -15.81 27.26 2.46
CA ASN A 26 -17.17 26.77 2.66
C ASN A 26 -17.27 26.09 4.03
N LYS A 27 -18.22 26.62 4.81
CA LYS A 27 -18.51 26.31 6.20
C LYS A 27 -19.54 25.15 6.24
N SER A 28 -19.50 24.42 7.35
CA SER A 28 -20.43 23.42 7.87
C SER A 28 -20.39 22.01 7.27
N ALA A 29 -19.59 21.15 7.91
CA ALA A 29 -19.93 19.74 8.11
C ALA A 29 -19.88 19.46 9.62
N ASN A 30 -20.98 19.78 10.31
CA ASN A 30 -21.23 19.22 11.64
C ASN A 30 -21.95 17.90 11.44
N TYR A 31 -21.19 16.81 11.37
CA TYR A 31 -21.76 15.48 11.60
C TYR A 31 -21.62 15.18 13.08
N TYR A 32 -22.65 15.54 13.85
CA TYR A 32 -22.92 14.86 15.11
C TYR A 32 -23.24 13.40 14.77
N CYS A 33 -22.37 12.47 15.15
CA CYS A 33 -22.74 11.07 15.30
C CYS A 33 -23.02 10.87 16.78
N GLU A 34 -24.31 10.90 17.14
CA GLU A 34 -24.78 10.53 18.45
C GLU A 34 -24.62 9.01 18.59
N ASN A 35 -23.71 8.60 19.46
CA ASN A 35 -23.48 7.21 19.79
C ASN A 35 -24.59 6.74 20.72
N ARG A 36 -25.48 5.84 20.27
CA ARG A 36 -26.31 5.04 21.17
C ARG A 36 -26.35 3.58 20.76
N ASN A 37 -25.87 2.80 21.71
CA ASN A 37 -26.25 1.45 22.10
C ASN A 37 -25.59 0.29 21.32
N ASN A 38 -24.59 -0.26 22.00
CA ASN A 38 -24.40 -1.70 22.10
C ASN A 38 -25.75 -2.39 22.27
N ASP A 39 -26.06 -3.35 21.40
CA ASP A 39 -26.58 -4.64 21.86
C ASP A 39 -26.23 -5.71 20.84
N SER A 40 -25.60 -6.75 21.36
CA SER A 40 -25.38 -8.01 20.68
C SER A 40 -26.72 -8.71 20.51
N GLN A 41 -27.03 -9.20 19.32
CA GLN A 41 -27.57 -10.55 19.08
C GLN A 41 -28.12 -10.76 17.66
N LYS A 42 -27.86 -11.98 17.19
CA LYS A 42 -28.65 -12.80 16.24
C LYS A 42 -28.55 -12.45 14.76
N ALA A 43 -27.69 -13.23 14.10
CA ALA A 43 -27.82 -13.61 12.71
C ALA A 43 -29.27 -14.03 12.41
N ASN A 44 -29.97 -13.22 11.64
CA ASN A 44 -31.21 -13.59 10.99
C ASN A 44 -31.04 -13.30 9.51
N GLY A 45 -30.99 -14.37 8.72
CA GLY A 45 -30.94 -14.32 7.28
C GLY A 45 -32.16 -13.58 6.73
N LYS A 46 -31.94 -12.35 6.29
CA LYS A 46 -32.73 -11.73 5.23
C LYS A 46 -31.76 -11.50 4.08
N VAL A 47 -31.89 -12.33 3.04
CA VAL A 47 -31.35 -11.98 1.74
C VAL A 47 -32.12 -10.74 1.31
N GLU A 48 -31.55 -9.56 1.51
CA GLU A 48 -32.09 -8.34 0.94
C GLU A 48 -32.16 -8.53 -0.57
N LYS A 49 -33.38 -8.46 -1.07
CA LYS A 49 -33.69 -8.59 -2.49
C LYS A 49 -33.24 -7.28 -3.12
N TYR A 50 -31.99 -7.23 -3.61
CA TYR A 50 -31.48 -6.07 -4.32
C TYR A 50 -32.41 -5.79 -5.53
N GLU A 51 -33.15 -4.69 -5.46
CA GLU A 51 -33.84 -4.17 -6.64
C GLU A 51 -32.75 -3.88 -7.69
N ARG A 52 -32.94 -4.40 -8.90
CA ARG A 52 -32.03 -4.15 -10.02
C ARG A 52 -32.16 -2.68 -10.41
N ASP A 53 -31.36 -1.83 -9.79
CA ASP A 53 -31.15 -0.48 -10.31
C ASP A 53 -30.66 -0.58 -11.75
N ASN A 54 -31.28 0.23 -12.61
CA ASN A 54 -31.00 0.29 -14.03
C ASN A 54 -29.50 0.55 -14.24
N LYS A 55 -28.72 -0.48 -14.57
CA LYS A 55 -27.32 -0.31 -15.00
C LYS A 55 -27.28 0.73 -16.11
N VAL A 56 -26.69 1.88 -15.82
CA VAL A 56 -26.46 2.96 -16.79
C VAL A 56 -25.36 2.55 -17.79
N TYR A 57 -24.54 1.56 -17.42
CA TYR A 57 -23.39 1.13 -18.18
C TYR A 57 -23.73 0.21 -19.35
N ARG A 58 -23.26 0.59 -20.54
CA ARG A 58 -23.47 -0.18 -21.78
C ARG A 58 -22.29 -1.11 -22.08
N ASN A 59 -21.04 -0.72 -21.77
CA ASN A 59 -19.85 -1.55 -21.99
C ASN A 59 -18.56 -0.96 -21.36
N SER A 60 -17.95 -1.67 -20.39
CA SER A 60 -16.73 -1.24 -19.70
C SER A 60 -15.49 -1.13 -20.60
N ARG A 61 -15.54 -1.62 -21.84
CA ARG A 61 -14.46 -1.50 -22.84
C ARG A 61 -14.34 -0.10 -23.45
N TRP A 62 -15.41 0.70 -23.43
CA TRP A 62 -15.49 2.00 -24.11
C TRP A 62 -15.65 3.18 -23.16
N GLU A 63 -15.94 2.92 -21.89
CA GLU A 63 -16.13 3.93 -20.84
C GLU A 63 -14.79 4.24 -20.17
N GLY A 64 -14.54 5.52 -19.89
CA GLY A 64 -13.35 5.95 -19.16
C GLY A 64 -13.34 5.45 -17.72
N LYS A 65 -12.16 5.23 -17.13
CA LYS A 65 -12.03 4.76 -15.72
C LYS A 65 -12.81 5.65 -14.74
N ASP A 66 -12.77 6.96 -14.94
CA ASP A 66 -13.44 7.92 -14.07
C ASP A 66 -14.96 7.87 -14.22
N GLU A 67 -15.47 7.64 -15.43
CA GLU A 67 -16.90 7.48 -15.71
C GLU A 67 -17.45 6.20 -15.05
N ILE A 68 -16.68 5.11 -15.11
CA ILE A 68 -16.99 3.86 -14.41
C ILE A 68 -16.98 4.06 -12.90
N PHE A 69 -15.98 4.75 -12.36
CA PHE A 69 -15.91 5.00 -10.92
C PHE A 69 -17.12 5.83 -10.45
N TRP A 70 -17.34 6.99 -11.06
CA TRP A 70 -18.36 7.91 -10.58
C TRP A 70 -19.78 7.41 -10.82
N GLY A 71 -20.07 6.76 -11.94
CA GLY A 71 -21.42 6.22 -12.13
C GLY A 71 -21.72 5.02 -11.20
N MET A 72 -20.73 4.21 -10.81
CA MET A 72 -20.92 3.17 -9.78
C MET A 72 -21.17 3.80 -8.42
N MET A 73 -20.38 4.80 -8.04
CA MET A 73 -20.61 5.55 -6.80
C MET A 73 -21.99 6.21 -6.77
N ASN A 74 -22.45 6.72 -7.93
CA ASN A 74 -23.75 7.36 -8.07
C ASN A 74 -24.91 6.35 -8.18
N SER A 75 -24.65 5.09 -8.52
CA SER A 75 -25.64 4.01 -8.61
C SER A 75 -25.90 3.31 -7.27
N GLN A 76 -25.68 4.01 -6.15
CA GLN A 76 -25.93 3.53 -4.78
C GLN A 76 -25.33 2.14 -4.47
N ILE A 77 -24.11 1.87 -4.96
CA ILE A 77 -23.44 0.60 -4.68
C ILE A 77 -23.26 0.35 -3.17
N CYS A 78 -23.49 -0.88 -2.74
CA CYS A 78 -23.17 -1.31 -1.39
C CYS A 78 -21.72 -1.79 -1.33
N LEU A 79 -20.87 -1.06 -0.60
CA LEU A 79 -19.49 -1.44 -0.34
C LEU A 79 -19.36 -1.88 1.12
N GLU A 80 -18.71 -3.02 1.33
CA GLU A 80 -18.33 -3.48 2.66
C GLU A 80 -16.82 -3.42 2.88
N ARG A 81 -16.42 -3.29 4.14
CA ARG A 81 -15.01 -3.36 4.50
C ARG A 81 -14.53 -4.79 4.34
N LYS A 82 -13.46 -5.00 3.57
CA LYS A 82 -12.84 -6.31 3.37
C LYS A 82 -12.43 -7.01 4.67
N ARG A 83 -11.99 -6.25 5.68
CA ARG A 83 -11.45 -6.78 6.95
C ARG A 83 -12.02 -6.05 8.17
N GLY A 84 -13.35 -5.99 8.33
CA GLY A 84 -13.97 -5.43 9.55
C GLY A 84 -13.39 -4.07 9.98
N PRO A 85 -13.04 -3.85 11.27
CA PRO A 85 -12.36 -2.64 11.72
C PRO A 85 -10.83 -2.67 11.59
N TYR A 86 -10.22 -3.77 11.13
CA TYR A 86 -8.77 -3.99 11.19
C TYR A 86 -8.13 -3.99 9.80
N LEU A 87 -6.87 -3.55 9.71
CA LEU A 87 -6.09 -3.69 8.46
C LEU A 87 -5.57 -5.12 8.30
N CYS A 88 -5.14 -5.73 9.41
CA CYS A 88 -4.52 -7.04 9.45
C CYS A 88 -5.49 -8.14 9.91
N THR A 89 -5.22 -9.39 9.51
CA THR A 89 -5.93 -10.58 10.04
C THR A 89 -5.55 -10.85 11.50
N GLY A 90 -6.20 -11.82 12.16
CA GLY A 90 -5.88 -12.21 13.55
C GLY A 90 -4.40 -12.59 13.73
N PRO A 91 -3.89 -13.60 12.99
CA PRO A 91 -2.48 -13.99 13.04
C PRO A 91 -1.52 -12.84 12.68
N GLU A 92 -1.89 -12.02 11.70
CA GLU A 92 -1.09 -10.85 11.33
C GLU A 92 -0.98 -9.85 12.52
N ASN A 93 -2.10 -9.51 13.17
CA ASN A 93 -2.06 -8.61 14.32
C ASN A 93 -1.25 -9.17 15.50
N GLU A 94 -1.34 -10.47 15.75
CA GLU A 94 -0.55 -11.14 16.79
C GLU A 94 0.95 -11.02 16.51
N TYR A 95 1.36 -11.32 15.27
CA TYR A 95 2.76 -11.22 14.89
C TYR A 95 3.27 -9.78 14.84
N LEU A 96 2.43 -8.82 14.43
CA LEU A 96 2.74 -7.39 14.49
C LEU A 96 3.09 -6.94 15.91
N SER A 97 2.34 -7.42 16.92
CA SER A 97 2.65 -7.14 18.32
C SER A 97 4.05 -7.64 18.67
N LYS A 98 4.38 -8.89 18.32
CA LYS A 98 5.70 -9.49 18.58
C LYS A 98 6.83 -8.75 17.88
N LEU A 99 6.64 -8.39 16.60
CA LEU A 99 7.61 -7.59 15.85
C LEU A 99 7.83 -6.23 16.51
N THR A 100 6.76 -5.60 17.02
CA THR A 100 6.83 -4.31 17.74
C THR A 100 7.59 -4.44 19.04
N ASP A 101 7.35 -5.50 19.82
CA ASP A 101 8.10 -5.77 21.05
C ASP A 101 9.58 -6.05 20.77
N TRP A 102 9.88 -6.77 19.69
CA TRP A 102 11.26 -7.18 19.37
C TRP A 102 12.10 -6.09 18.70
N PHE A 103 11.48 -5.25 17.89
CA PHE A 103 12.18 -4.35 16.97
C PHE A 103 11.58 -2.93 16.92
N GLY A 104 10.46 -2.68 17.59
CA GLY A 104 9.74 -1.40 17.53
C GLY A 104 10.57 -0.21 18.00
N ASP A 105 11.58 -0.42 18.85
CA ASP A 105 12.50 0.64 19.26
C ASP A 105 13.44 1.06 18.12
N ILE A 106 13.87 0.12 17.28
CA ILE A 106 14.91 0.32 16.26
C ILE A 106 14.37 0.43 14.83
N CYS A 107 13.18 -0.10 14.57
CA CYS A 107 12.55 -0.17 13.25
C CYS A 107 11.16 0.47 13.27
N TYR A 108 10.75 1.04 12.14
CA TYR A 108 9.33 1.19 11.82
C TYR A 108 8.84 -0.12 11.21
N ILE A 109 7.64 -0.54 11.59
CA ILE A 109 7.01 -1.76 11.08
C ILE A 109 5.77 -1.33 10.30
N ASN A 110 5.83 -1.47 8.98
CA ASN A 110 4.75 -1.07 8.08
C ASN A 110 3.98 -2.31 7.64
N CYS A 111 2.66 -2.31 7.81
CA CYS A 111 1.82 -3.46 7.47
C CYS A 111 1.22 -3.33 6.06
N GLN A 112 1.01 -4.46 5.37
CA GLN A 112 0.27 -4.52 4.10
C GLN A 112 0.82 -3.55 3.04
N VAL A 113 2.14 -3.54 2.87
CA VAL A 113 2.83 -2.62 1.95
C VAL A 113 2.82 -3.19 0.54
N SER A 114 2.36 -2.42 -0.43
CA SER A 114 2.36 -2.85 -1.83
C SER A 114 3.79 -3.05 -2.35
N LEU A 115 4.03 -4.15 -3.07
CA LEU A 115 5.31 -4.37 -3.77
C LEU A 115 5.64 -3.27 -4.77
N GLY A 116 4.62 -2.62 -5.36
CA GLY A 116 4.80 -1.48 -6.26
C GLY A 116 5.39 -0.23 -5.58
N GLN A 117 5.39 -0.18 -4.23
CA GLN A 117 6.07 0.87 -3.48
C GLN A 117 7.53 0.51 -3.14
N LEU A 118 7.91 -0.76 -3.28
CA LEU A 118 9.24 -1.26 -2.92
C LEU A 118 10.15 -1.43 -4.13
N VAL A 119 9.56 -1.70 -5.29
CA VAL A 119 10.29 -2.10 -6.50
C VAL A 119 9.95 -1.18 -7.65
N ASP A 120 10.99 -0.71 -8.33
CA ASP A 120 10.91 0.12 -9.53
C ASP A 120 12.05 -0.25 -10.50
N PHE A 121 11.88 0.12 -11.76
CA PHE A 121 12.91 -0.02 -12.78
C PHE A 121 14.03 1.01 -12.58
N LYS A 122 15.28 0.56 -12.60
CA LYS A 122 16.41 1.50 -12.67
C LYS A 122 16.41 2.21 -14.01
N ALA A 123 16.22 3.53 -14.00
CA ALA A 123 16.09 4.36 -15.21
C ALA A 123 17.21 4.15 -16.26
N LYS A 124 18.43 3.84 -15.83
CA LYS A 124 19.62 3.76 -16.70
C LYS A 124 19.74 2.47 -17.54
N ASN A 125 19.01 1.40 -17.24
CA ASN A 125 19.22 0.08 -17.87
C ASN A 125 17.98 -0.49 -18.59
N ASN A 126 16.98 0.34 -18.91
CA ASN A 126 15.65 -0.14 -19.33
C ASN A 126 15.21 0.30 -20.74
N GLU A 127 16.15 0.63 -21.62
CA GLU A 127 15.85 0.85 -23.05
C GLU A 127 15.46 -0.45 -23.77
N GLN A 128 15.76 -1.62 -23.19
CA GLN A 128 15.42 -2.92 -23.74
C GLN A 128 13.91 -3.22 -23.75
N PHE A 129 13.13 -2.59 -22.86
CA PHE A 129 11.69 -2.84 -22.73
C PHE A 129 10.88 -1.58 -23.02
N THR A 130 9.84 -1.75 -23.82
CA THR A 130 8.87 -0.69 -24.12
C THR A 130 8.12 -0.27 -22.85
N GLU A 131 7.54 0.94 -22.87
CA GLU A 131 6.74 1.43 -21.75
C GLU A 131 5.53 0.51 -21.43
N GLU A 132 4.88 -0.02 -22.46
CA GLU A 132 3.75 -0.94 -22.31
C GLU A 132 4.18 -2.28 -21.69
N GLU A 133 5.33 -2.83 -22.06
CA GLU A 133 5.89 -4.03 -21.41
C GLU A 133 6.22 -3.78 -19.95
N ARG A 134 6.83 -2.65 -19.63
CA ARG A 134 7.11 -2.25 -18.23
C ARG A 134 5.81 -2.12 -17.44
N ARG A 135 4.79 -1.49 -18.01
CA ARG A 135 3.47 -1.32 -17.38
C ARG A 135 2.79 -2.65 -17.11
N ARG A 136 2.83 -3.58 -18.08
CA ARG A 136 2.33 -4.95 -17.91
C ARG A 136 3.11 -5.69 -16.84
N PHE A 137 4.42 -5.59 -16.82
CA PHE A 137 5.25 -6.19 -15.78
C PHE A 137 4.89 -5.66 -14.38
N PHE A 138 4.77 -4.35 -14.20
CA PHE A 138 4.31 -3.76 -12.94
C PHE A 138 2.93 -4.26 -12.52
N SER A 139 2.00 -4.42 -13.48
CA SER A 139 0.65 -4.88 -13.17
C SER A 139 0.60 -6.29 -12.56
N ILE A 140 1.65 -7.10 -12.77
CA ILE A 140 1.75 -8.44 -12.20
C ILE A 140 1.91 -8.38 -10.68
N TYR A 141 2.78 -7.51 -10.16
CA TYR A 141 3.15 -7.53 -8.74
C TYR A 141 2.71 -6.30 -7.95
N ALA A 142 2.45 -5.15 -8.57
CA ALA A 142 2.02 -3.94 -7.87
C ALA A 142 0.74 -4.14 -7.02
N PRO A 143 -0.24 -4.98 -7.43
CA PRO A 143 -1.40 -5.28 -6.59
C PRO A 143 -1.10 -6.16 -5.37
N MET A 144 0.07 -6.80 -5.31
CA MET A 144 0.47 -7.65 -4.19
C MET A 144 0.91 -6.78 -3.02
N ALA A 145 0.52 -7.17 -1.81
CA ALA A 145 0.94 -6.55 -0.57
C ALA A 145 1.80 -7.54 0.22
N MET A 146 2.90 -7.04 0.77
CA MET A 146 3.73 -7.75 1.74
C MET A 146 3.19 -7.50 3.13
N ASP A 147 3.19 -8.54 3.97
CA ASP A 147 2.62 -8.41 5.31
C ASP A 147 3.34 -7.37 6.15
N TYR A 148 4.68 -7.40 6.17
CA TYR A 148 5.48 -6.41 6.91
C TYR A 148 6.70 -5.93 6.14
N VAL A 149 6.99 -4.63 6.27
CA VAL A 149 8.26 -4.02 5.83
C VAL A 149 8.90 -3.31 7.02
N LEU A 150 10.05 -3.83 7.45
CA LEU A 150 10.84 -3.27 8.54
C LEU A 150 11.81 -2.24 7.97
N VAL A 151 11.74 -1.00 8.48
CA VAL A 151 12.57 0.12 8.06
C VAL A 151 13.40 0.61 9.24
N TYR A 152 14.72 0.61 9.10
CA TYR A 152 15.61 1.02 10.19
C TYR A 152 15.42 2.51 10.50
N LYS A 153 15.09 2.86 11.74
CA LYS A 153 14.73 4.24 12.09
C LYS A 153 15.85 5.24 11.83
N LYS A 154 17.12 4.83 12.03
CA LYS A 154 18.30 5.71 11.90
C LYS A 154 18.57 6.10 10.44
N THR A 155 18.53 5.14 9.52
CA THR A 155 18.91 5.37 8.11
C THR A 155 17.73 5.45 7.16
N LYS A 156 16.51 5.13 7.64
CA LYS A 156 15.30 4.96 6.84
C LYS A 156 15.42 3.92 5.72
N ARG A 157 16.43 3.04 5.78
CA ARG A 157 16.61 1.94 4.83
C ARG A 157 15.72 0.77 5.20
N ILE A 158 15.17 0.10 4.19
CA ILE A 158 14.51 -1.19 4.35
C ILE A 158 15.54 -2.19 4.87
N VAL A 159 15.17 -2.92 5.92
CA VAL A 159 15.97 -3.94 6.56
C VAL A 159 15.57 -5.31 6.03
N CYS A 160 14.27 -5.60 6.13
CA CYS A 160 13.71 -6.90 5.82
C CYS A 160 12.23 -6.73 5.45
N VAL A 161 11.79 -7.54 4.51
CA VAL A 161 10.38 -7.75 4.18
C VAL A 161 9.98 -9.12 4.71
N ILE A 162 8.88 -9.19 5.45
CA ILE A 162 8.38 -10.43 6.04
C ILE A 162 7.00 -10.74 5.45
N GLU A 163 6.80 -12.00 5.04
CA GLU A 163 5.49 -12.55 4.64
C GLU A 163 5.13 -13.66 5.62
N LEU A 164 3.89 -13.66 6.11
CA LEU A 164 3.34 -14.75 6.93
C LEU A 164 2.70 -15.79 6.04
N ASN A 165 3.19 -17.02 6.15
CA ASN A 165 2.70 -18.14 5.36
C ASN A 165 1.83 -19.08 6.22
N ASP A 166 0.62 -19.35 5.77
CA ASP A 166 -0.27 -20.36 6.33
C ASP A 166 -0.15 -21.72 5.59
N GLY A 167 -0.91 -22.74 6.00
CA GLY A 167 -0.90 -24.05 5.34
C GLY A 167 -1.47 -24.04 3.90
N SER A 168 -2.03 -22.92 3.43
CA SER A 168 -2.64 -22.81 2.09
C SER A 168 -1.62 -22.60 0.96
N HIS A 169 -0.33 -22.46 1.27
CA HIS A 169 0.77 -22.22 0.33
C HIS A 169 1.15 -23.43 -0.54
N ASN A 170 0.46 -24.57 -0.41
CA ASN A 170 0.73 -25.77 -1.21
C ASN A 170 0.07 -25.76 -2.60
N LYS A 171 -0.67 -24.70 -2.95
CA LYS A 171 -1.25 -24.56 -4.29
C LYS A 171 -0.18 -24.07 -5.28
N GLU A 172 -0.19 -24.61 -6.49
CA GLU A 172 0.83 -24.34 -7.52
C GLU A 172 0.92 -22.84 -7.90
N ASP A 173 -0.23 -22.14 -7.95
CA ASP A 173 -0.29 -20.71 -8.20
C ASP A 173 0.34 -19.88 -7.07
N ARG A 174 0.24 -20.34 -5.82
CA ARG A 174 0.89 -19.72 -4.65
C ARG A 174 2.39 -19.95 -4.66
N ILE A 175 2.84 -21.15 -5.00
CA ILE A 175 4.27 -21.47 -5.12
C ILE A 175 4.93 -20.58 -6.18
N GLU A 176 4.31 -20.46 -7.36
CA GLU A 176 4.84 -19.62 -8.44
C GLU A 176 4.81 -18.13 -8.09
N ARG A 177 3.76 -17.67 -7.38
CA ARG A 177 3.71 -16.30 -6.83
C ARG A 177 4.89 -16.04 -5.89
N ASP A 178 5.08 -16.90 -4.91
CA ASP A 178 6.11 -16.72 -3.87
C ASP A 178 7.52 -16.75 -4.49
N ARG A 179 7.73 -17.62 -5.49
CA ARG A 179 8.96 -17.65 -6.29
C ARG A 179 9.21 -16.33 -7.01
N LYS A 180 8.20 -15.75 -7.66
CA LYS A 180 8.31 -14.45 -8.35
C LYS A 180 8.65 -13.33 -7.38
N VAL A 181 8.00 -13.28 -6.22
CA VAL A 181 8.25 -12.26 -5.19
C VAL A 181 9.67 -12.37 -4.65
N ALA A 182 10.12 -13.57 -4.27
CA ALA A 182 11.46 -13.78 -3.76
C ALA A 182 12.54 -13.35 -4.77
N GLU A 183 12.36 -13.72 -6.04
CA GLU A 183 13.28 -13.38 -7.11
C GLU A 183 13.29 -11.87 -7.42
N LEU A 184 12.14 -11.20 -7.32
CA LEU A 184 12.02 -9.74 -7.48
C LEU A 184 12.80 -9.01 -6.36
N LEU A 185 12.52 -9.35 -5.10
CA LEU A 185 13.16 -8.72 -3.93
C LEU A 185 14.67 -8.98 -3.92
N LYS A 186 15.09 -10.19 -4.31
CA LYS A 186 16.51 -10.53 -4.48
C LYS A 186 17.21 -9.62 -5.50
N ARG A 187 16.60 -9.38 -6.68
CA ARG A 187 17.15 -8.46 -7.69
C ARG A 187 17.24 -7.01 -7.20
N CYS A 188 16.36 -6.62 -6.28
CA CYS A 188 16.36 -5.30 -5.66
C CYS A 188 17.29 -5.19 -4.44
N ASP A 189 18.03 -6.25 -4.09
CA ASP A 189 18.82 -6.33 -2.85
C ASP A 189 17.95 -6.04 -1.60
N ILE A 190 16.72 -6.55 -1.56
CA ILE A 190 15.83 -6.47 -0.40
C ILE A 190 15.82 -7.84 0.28
N SER A 191 16.15 -7.88 1.58
CA SER A 191 16.07 -9.11 2.35
C SER A 191 14.61 -9.54 2.49
N PHE A 192 14.33 -10.81 2.20
CA PHE A 192 13.00 -11.38 2.22
C PHE A 192 12.96 -12.59 3.15
N LEU A 193 12.03 -12.57 4.11
CA LEU A 193 11.91 -13.59 5.13
C LEU A 193 10.48 -14.13 5.19
N PRO A 194 10.20 -15.30 4.58
CA PRO A 194 8.96 -16.00 4.82
C PRO A 194 8.94 -16.59 6.23
N VAL A 195 7.85 -16.36 6.97
CA VAL A 195 7.65 -16.87 8.33
C VAL A 195 6.38 -17.71 8.34
N SER A 196 6.51 -18.98 8.72
CA SER A 196 5.34 -19.84 8.91
C SER A 196 4.59 -19.44 10.18
N ILE A 197 3.25 -19.48 10.13
CA ILE A 197 2.38 -19.20 11.30
C ILE A 197 2.81 -20.02 12.53
N ASP A 198 3.20 -21.29 12.34
CA ASP A 198 3.62 -22.18 13.43
C ASP A 198 4.93 -21.75 14.11
N LYS A 199 5.65 -20.78 13.54
CA LYS A 199 6.94 -20.27 14.02
C LYS A 199 6.89 -18.79 14.42
N MET A 200 5.68 -18.22 14.54
CA MET A 200 5.50 -16.80 14.87
C MET A 200 6.02 -16.41 16.26
N ASP A 201 6.22 -17.35 17.18
CA ASP A 201 6.80 -17.10 18.51
C ASP A 201 8.33 -16.99 18.50
N ILE A 202 8.97 -17.35 17.38
CA ILE A 202 10.42 -17.31 17.26
C ILE A 202 10.83 -15.95 16.71
N LYS A 203 11.65 -15.22 17.46
CA LYS A 203 12.22 -13.95 17.02
C LYS A 203 13.03 -14.16 15.74
N PRO A 204 12.67 -13.53 14.60
CA PRO A 204 13.38 -13.69 13.35
C PRO A 204 14.72 -12.96 13.36
N ASP A 205 15.72 -13.49 12.64
CA ASP A 205 16.93 -12.75 12.34
C ASP A 205 16.72 -11.86 11.11
N ILE A 206 16.31 -10.61 11.36
CA ILE A 206 16.05 -9.61 10.31
C ILE A 206 17.34 -9.01 9.71
N TRP A 207 18.52 -9.38 10.22
CA TRP A 207 19.81 -8.80 9.79
C TRP A 207 20.69 -9.77 9.01
N LYS A 208 20.22 -11.02 8.80
CA LYS A 208 20.99 -12.11 8.19
C LYS A 208 21.71 -11.73 6.90
N ASP A 209 21.08 -10.94 6.02
CA ASP A 209 21.63 -10.59 4.70
C ASP A 209 22.41 -9.27 4.68
N ARG A 210 22.68 -8.66 5.84
CA ARG A 210 23.38 -7.38 5.94
C ARG A 210 24.91 -7.52 5.79
N GLY A 211 25.47 -8.70 6.06
CA GLY A 211 26.91 -8.96 6.06
C GLY A 211 27.63 -8.75 4.72
N ASN A 212 26.89 -8.61 3.61
CA ASN A 212 27.44 -8.35 2.28
C ASN A 212 27.32 -6.87 1.84
N ARG A 213 27.02 -5.95 2.77
CA ARG A 213 26.61 -4.57 2.45
C ARG A 213 27.41 -3.54 3.24
N GLU A 214 28.72 -3.52 3.03
CA GLU A 214 29.60 -2.37 3.26
C GLU A 214 29.62 -1.45 2.04
#